data_AF-A0A2M6ZLY5-F1
#
_entry.id   AF-A0A2M6ZLY5-F1
#
_cell.length_a   1.000
_cell.length_b   1.000
_cell.length_c   1.000
_cell.angle_alpha   90.00
_cell.angle_beta   90.00
_cell.angle_gamma   90.00
#
_symmetry.space_group_name_H-M   'P 1'
#
loop_
_entity.id
_entity.type
_entity.pdbx_description
1 polymer ?
#
loop_
_entity_poly.entity_id
_entity_poly.type
_entity_poly.pdbx_seq_one_letter_code
_entity_poly.pdbx_strand_id
1 'polypeptide(L)' 'MTIRYLAEELYRWTRKVEDLEKTLAALEVGFALEERDRLEAELRQAKQQQAHYRAVLTSKKDRTRI' A
#
# COMPACT_ATOMS: atom_id res chain seq x y z
N MET A 1 0.51 19.23 2.46
CA MET A 1 -0.46 18.14 2.21
C MET A 1 -1.66 18.29 3.13
N THR A 2 -2.87 18.28 2.57
CA THR A 2 -4.13 18.30 3.33
C THR A 2 -4.48 16.90 3.83
N ILE A 3 -5.31 16.81 4.87
CA ILE A 3 -5.80 15.52 5.40
C ILE A 3 -6.57 14.75 4.32
N ARG A 4 -7.35 15.47 3.51
CA ARG A 4 -8.08 14.90 2.36
C ARG A 4 -7.13 14.25 1.35
N TYR A 5 -6.05 14.93 0.97
CA TYR A 5 -5.05 14.37 0.06
C TYR A 5 -4.39 13.11 0.63
N LEU A 6 -4.05 13.11 1.94
CA LEU A 6 -3.49 11.92 2.60
C LEU A 6 -4.47 10.74 2.63
N ALA A 7 -5.77 11.02 2.81
CA ALA A 7 -6.80 9.99 2.79
C ALA A 7 -6.99 9.40 1.38
N GLU A 8 -6.98 10.25 0.34
CA GLU A 8 -7.05 9.80 -1.06
C GLU A 8 -5.83 8.97 -1.44
N GLU A 9 -4.62 9.41 -1.10
CA GLU A 9 -3.40 8.65 -1.33
C GLU A 9 -3.41 7.32 -0.56
N LEU A 10 -3.84 7.33 0.71
CA LEU A 10 -3.96 6.10 1.49
C LEU A 10 -4.94 5.11 0.85
N TYR A 11 -6.06 5.59 0.29
CA TYR A 11 -7.00 4.76 -0.42
C TYR A 11 -6.37 4.16 -1.69
N ARG A 12 -5.64 4.95 -2.48
CA ARG A 12 -4.93 4.47 -3.68
C ARG A 12 -3.91 3.38 -3.35
N TRP A 13 -3.10 3.59 -2.31
CA TRP A 13 -2.12 2.59 -1.87
C TRP A 13 -2.78 1.33 -1.31
N THR A 14 -3.90 1.47 -0.60
CA THR A 14 -4.68 0.32 -0.11
C THR A 14 -5.21 -0.50 -1.27
N ARG A 15 -5.81 0.14 -2.27
CA ARG A 15 -6.33 -0.53 -3.46
C ARG A 15 -5.22 -1.22 -4.25
N LYS A 16 -4.05 -0.58 -4.37
CA LYS A 16 -2.88 -1.15 -5.03
C LYS A 16 -2.36 -2.40 -4.31
N VAL A 17 -2.31 -2.38 -2.98
CA VAL A 17 -1.95 -3.56 -2.17
C VAL A 17 -2.91 -4.72 -2.42
N GLU A 18 -4.22 -4.46 -2.38
CA GLU A 18 -5.25 -5.49 -2.64
C GLU A 18 -5.12 -6.11 -4.04
N ASP A 19 -4.84 -5.28 -5.06
CA ASP A 19 -4.71 -5.73 -6.45
C ASP A 19 -3.44 -6.58 -6.65
N LEU A 20 -2.32 -6.16 -6.04
CA LEU A 20 -1.06 -6.92 -6.05
C LEU A 20 -1.21 -8.25 -5.30
N GLU A 21 -1.92 -8.28 -4.17
CA GLU A 21 -2.19 -9.52 -3.43
C GLU A 21 -3.07 -10.49 -4.23
N LYS A 22 -4.10 -9.98 -4.91
CA LYS A 22 -4.93 -10.79 -5.82
C LYS A 22 -4.13 -11.34 -6.99
N THR A 23 -3.28 -10.51 -7.59
CA THR A 23 -2.42 -10.91 -8.71
C THR A 23 -1.43 -11.99 -8.28
N LEU A 24 -0.80 -11.84 -7.12
CA LEU A 24 0.08 -12.84 -6.52
C LEU A 24 -0.67 -14.15 -6.19
N ALA A 25 -1.90 -14.06 -5.70
CA ALA A 25 -2.72 -15.25 -5.42
C ALA A 25 -3.18 -15.97 -6.70
N ALA A 26 -3.35 -15.23 -7.80
CA ALA A 26 -3.74 -15.78 -9.10
C ALA A 26 -2.55 -16.37 -9.88
N LEU A 27 -1.32 -16.04 -9.52
CA LEU A 27 -0.13 -16.63 -10.11
C LEU A 27 0.05 -18.08 -9.63
N GLU A 28 -0.22 -19.04 -10.51
CA GLU A 28 0.02 -20.45 -10.22
C GLU A 28 1.51 -20.73 -9.93
N VAL A 29 1.74 -21.51 -8.87
CA VAL A 29 3.06 -21.87 -8.38
C VAL A 29 3.75 -22.78 -9.40
N GLY A 30 4.57 -22.20 -10.28
CA GLY A 30 5.44 -23.00 -11.16
C GLY A 30 6.06 -22.28 -12.35
N PHE A 31 5.39 -21.28 -12.93
CA PHE A 31 5.84 -20.70 -14.22
C PHE A 31 6.36 -19.26 -14.15
N ALA A 32 6.23 -18.58 -13.00
CA ALA A 32 6.41 -17.13 -12.91
C ALA A 32 7.18 -16.68 -11.65
N LEU A 33 8.23 -17.41 -11.23
CA LEU A 33 9.02 -17.08 -10.03
C LEU A 33 9.60 -15.65 -10.06
N GLU A 34 10.18 -15.21 -11.19
CA GLU A 34 10.69 -13.83 -11.33
C GLU A 34 9.58 -12.78 -11.25
N GLU A 35 8.44 -13.03 -11.89
CA GLU A 35 7.32 -12.09 -11.89
C GLU A 35 6.69 -12.02 -10.50
N ARG A 36 6.60 -13.15 -9.82
CA ARG A 36 6.18 -13.24 -8.42
C ARG A 36 7.14 -12.45 -7.52
N ASP A 37 8.45 -12.61 -7.66
CA ASP A 37 9.44 -11.86 -6.87
C ASP A 37 9.34 -10.35 -7.10
N ARG A 38 9.12 -9.91 -8.35
CA ARG A 38 8.87 -8.50 -8.68
C ARG A 38 7.59 -7.99 -8.02
N LEU A 39 6.49 -8.72 -8.14
CA LEU A 39 5.20 -8.36 -7.54
C LEU A 39 5.26 -8.37 -6.00
N GLU A 40 5.99 -9.30 -5.38
CA GLU A 40 6.23 -9.31 -3.95
C GLU A 40 7.07 -8.11 -3.49
N ALA A 41 8.09 -7.72 -4.26
CA ALA A 41 8.87 -6.52 -3.99
C ALA A 41 8.01 -5.25 -4.11
N GLU A 42 7.18 -5.15 -5.14
CA GLU A 42 6.24 -4.06 -5.32
C GLU A 42 5.19 -4.01 -4.21
N LEU A 43 4.69 -5.18 -3.78
CA LEU A 43 3.77 -5.29 -2.65
C LEU A 43 4.40 -4.78 -1.36
N ARG A 44 5.66 -5.15 -1.08
CA ARG A 44 6.39 -4.66 0.10
C ARG A 44 6.52 -3.13 0.07
N GLN A 45 6.87 -2.55 -1.08
CA GLN A 45 6.94 -1.10 -1.25
C GLN A 45 5.57 -0.44 -1.06
N ALA A 46 4.51 -0.98 -1.66
CA ALA A 46 3.15 -0.45 -1.52
C ALA A 46 2.66 -0.49 -0.06
N LYS A 47 2.96 -1.58 0.67
CA LYS A 47 2.67 -1.69 2.12
C LYS A 47 3.46 -0.68 2.94
N GLN A 48 4.74 -0.44 2.60
CA GLN A 48 5.56 0.57 3.27
C GLN A 48 4.98 1.97 3.07
N GLN A 49 4.55 2.31 1.85
CA GLN A 49 3.90 3.60 1.57
C GLN A 49 2.55 3.73 2.28
N GLN A 50 1.73 2.67 2.28
CA GLN A 50 0.48 2.65 3.03
C GLN A 50 0.71 2.92 4.53
N ALA A 51 1.72 2.29 5.13
CA ALA A 51 2.09 2.50 6.53
C ALA A 51 2.57 3.94 6.79
N HIS A 52 3.38 4.50 5.89
CA HIS A 52 3.82 5.89 5.98
C HIS A 52 2.64 6.86 5.95
N TYR A 53 1.72 6.73 4.98
CA TYR A 53 0.53 7.59 4.90
C TYR A 53 -0.39 7.44 6.11
N ARG A 54 -0.56 6.22 6.65
CA ARG A 54 -1.28 6.01 7.91
C ARG A 54 -0.63 6.74 9.07
N ALA A 55 0.69 6.61 9.23
CA ALA A 55 1.43 7.29 10.30
C ALA A 55 1.28 8.81 10.20
N VAL A 56 1.48 9.39 9.01
CA VAL A 56 1.34 10.84 8.78
C VAL A 56 -0.08 11.32 9.07
N LEU A 57 -1.10 10.55 8.66
CA LEU A 57 -2.50 10.90 8.88
C LEU A 57 -2.87 10.80 10.37
N THR A 58 -2.37 9.80 11.08
CA THR A 58 -2.52 9.67 12.54
C THR A 58 -1.85 10.83 13.27
N SER A 59 -0.58 11.15 12.97
CA SER A 59 0.13 12.27 13.61
C SER A 59 -0.55 13.62 13.35
N LYS A 60 -1.15 13.81 12.17
CA LYS A 60 -1.93 15.03 11.88
C LYS A 60 -3.25 15.08 12.65
N LYS A 61 -3.96 13.96 12.77
CA LYS A 61 -5.19 13.89 13.59
C LYS A 61 -4.92 14.19 15.05
N ASP A 62 -3.81 13.70 15.58
CA ASP A 62 -3.39 13.93 16.97
C ASP A 62 -3.06 15.42 17.20
N ARG A 63 -2.31 16.03 16.28
CA ARG A 63 -1.94 17.46 16.34
C ARG A 63 -3.11 18.43 16.22
N THR A 64 -4.21 18.03 15.56
CA THR A 64 -5.43 18.85 15.43
C THR A 64 -6.35 18.73 16.66
N ARG A 65 -6.07 17.80 17.58
CA ARG A 65 -6.88 17.54 18.78
C ARG A 65 -6.40 18.28 20.04
N ILE A 66 -5.39 19.13 19.93
CA ILE A 66 -4.81 19.98 20.99
C ILE A 66 -5.10 21.43 20.65
#